data_AF-A0A951MGK8-F1
#
_entry.id   AF-A0A951MGK8-F1
#
_cell.length_a   1.000
_cell.length_b   1.000
_cell.length_c   1.000
_cell.angle_alpha   90.00
_cell.angle_beta   90.00
_cell.angle_gamma   90.00
#
_symmetry.space_group_name_H-M   'P 1'
#
loop_
_entity.id
_entity.type
_entity.pdbx_description
1 polymer ?
#
loop_
_entity_poly.entity_id
_entity_poly.type
_entity_poly.pdbx_seq_one_letter_code
_entity_poly.pdbx_strand_id
1 'polypeptide(L)'
;MTAREAAAALGEIAMLLEVVGGNPFRAKAFQSAARSLETSSADLSALAAAGELRTLPGVGEGIASVLGELVSTGTARMLEELRAETPVGLYDVMRIKGVGAKRGRTLFKELGIDSLEKLEDAATAGRLAALPGFGAKTAEKILEGVAFARSMRGRRRYYQAVEAAAALLELVEALPGVVRASSAGQVRRRLEVIDSIDMVAAAEDPESVLAAFRALQGVERADRDDADSRAEVRFADGVKATLTCVPPAAYPTALVFATGSEAHLEQLRARAATRKLRIEADGVYGSNRRRALKDEAAVYGALGLAWIPPELREGWGEVEAAAEGKLPKLVDVADLRGTFHCHTTYSDGRASVAEMAEAARERGWAYLGIADHSQSAGYAGGLAVAAVRRQHREIDAWNEEHGGKGKKRFRLFKGIESDILASGALDYPADVLRSFDYVVGSVHSNFALGEKEQTARLIRAVSNPHLTILGHATGRLLLKRTGYSVDVRAVIDAAAEHGTCVEINADPHRLDVDWHHARYAAEKGVLVPINPDAHSTGALGNVAYGVNVARKAWLTAPQVLNTWQLDELEEFFAQRKQKGAA
;
A
#
# COMPACT_ATOMS: atom_id res chain seq x y z
N MET A 1 -13.31 -14.05 21.28
CA MET A 1 -12.65 -12.81 20.80
C MET A 1 -11.20 -13.10 20.51
N THR A 2 -10.66 -12.61 19.40
CA THR A 2 -9.25 -12.78 19.01
C THR A 2 -8.34 -11.77 19.70
N ALA A 3 -7.03 -12.04 19.77
CA ALA A 3 -6.05 -11.09 20.29
C ALA A 3 -6.04 -9.76 19.51
N ARG A 4 -6.32 -9.81 18.20
CA ARG A 4 -6.41 -8.63 17.34
C ARG A 4 -7.64 -7.77 17.64
N GLU A 5 -8.79 -8.39 17.92
CA GLU A 5 -10.00 -7.68 18.34
C GLU A 5 -9.82 -7.03 19.71
N ALA A 6 -9.22 -7.77 20.66
CA ALA A 6 -8.90 -7.23 21.98
C ALA A 6 -7.89 -6.07 21.90
N ALA A 7 -6.88 -6.19 21.03
CA ALA A 7 -5.91 -5.13 20.79
C ALA A 7 -6.56 -3.86 20.22
N ALA A 8 -7.48 -4.00 19.25
CA ALA A 8 -8.24 -2.88 18.71
C ALA A 8 -9.06 -2.19 19.81
N ALA A 9 -9.74 -2.95 20.67
CA ALA A 9 -10.51 -2.42 21.79
C ALA A 9 -9.61 -1.69 22.82
N LEU A 10 -8.46 -2.23 23.20
CA LEU A 10 -7.53 -1.55 24.11
C LEU A 10 -6.93 -0.29 23.47
N GLY A 11 -6.64 -0.31 22.17
CA GLY A 11 -6.16 0.86 21.43
C GLY A 11 -7.22 1.97 21.37
N GLU A 12 -8.49 1.58 21.21
CA GLU A 12 -9.62 2.51 21.29
C GLU A 12 -9.74 3.13 22.69
N ILE A 13 -9.65 2.33 23.76
CA ILE A 13 -9.65 2.84 25.15
C ILE A 13 -8.51 3.82 25.38
N ALA A 14 -7.29 3.50 24.93
CA ALA A 14 -6.13 4.38 25.06
C ALA A 14 -6.39 5.75 24.43
N MET A 15 -6.93 5.74 23.21
CA MET A 15 -7.28 6.93 22.47
C MET A 15 -8.38 7.73 23.19
N LEU A 16 -9.47 7.07 23.57
CA LEU A 16 -10.61 7.69 24.26
C LEU A 16 -10.21 8.31 25.59
N LEU A 17 -9.32 7.68 26.35
CA LEU A 17 -8.76 8.23 27.57
C LEU A 17 -8.02 9.56 27.33
N GLU A 18 -7.29 9.69 26.22
CA GLU A 18 -6.66 10.97 25.86
C GLU A 18 -7.70 12.04 25.53
N VAL A 19 -8.82 11.65 24.91
CA VAL A 19 -9.92 12.54 24.50
C VAL A 19 -10.71 13.09 25.67
N VAL A 20 -11.19 12.22 26.56
CA VAL A 20 -11.89 12.68 27.78
C VAL A 20 -10.93 13.38 28.75
N GLY A 21 -9.62 13.19 28.54
CA GLY A 21 -8.51 13.71 29.34
C GLY A 21 -8.37 13.02 30.67
N GLY A 22 -8.50 11.70 30.63
CA GLY A 22 -8.06 10.82 31.69
C GLY A 22 -6.54 10.88 31.87
N ASN A 23 -6.05 10.05 32.79
CA ASN A 23 -4.64 10.04 33.17
C ASN A 23 -3.74 9.64 31.96
N PRO A 24 -2.77 10.48 31.55
CA PRO A 24 -1.88 10.20 30.40
C PRO A 24 -1.04 8.92 30.55
N PHE A 25 -0.68 8.55 31.78
CA PHE A 25 0.04 7.30 32.06
C PHE A 25 -0.86 6.09 31.82
N ARG A 26 -2.16 6.22 32.12
CA ARG A 26 -3.15 5.17 31.89
C ARG A 26 -3.41 4.97 30.40
N ALA A 27 -3.58 6.06 29.64
CA ALA A 27 -3.70 6.00 28.18
C ALA A 27 -2.48 5.30 27.54
N LYS A 28 -1.26 5.69 27.93
CA LYS A 28 -0.03 5.01 27.48
C LYS A 28 0.00 3.52 27.84
N ALA A 29 -0.45 3.15 29.04
CA ALA A 29 -0.48 1.74 29.45
C ALA A 29 -1.43 0.91 28.56
N PHE A 30 -2.63 1.42 28.29
CA PHE A 30 -3.57 0.77 27.35
C PHE A 30 -3.00 0.69 25.93
N GLN A 31 -2.35 1.76 25.45
CA GLN A 31 -1.73 1.78 24.12
C GLN A 31 -0.60 0.75 24.01
N SER A 32 0.21 0.61 25.06
CA SER A 32 1.29 -0.38 25.10
C SER A 32 0.73 -1.81 25.12
N ALA A 33 -0.30 -2.07 25.93
CA ALA A 33 -0.96 -3.38 25.96
C ALA A 33 -1.65 -3.74 24.63
N ALA A 34 -2.28 -2.75 23.97
CA ALA A 34 -2.84 -2.91 22.63
C ALA A 34 -1.76 -3.37 21.64
N ARG A 35 -0.62 -2.68 21.59
CA ARG A 35 0.50 -3.05 20.71
C ARG A 35 1.03 -4.45 21.00
N SER A 36 1.12 -4.83 22.27
CA SER A 36 1.52 -6.19 22.67
C SER A 36 0.53 -7.25 22.16
N LEU A 37 -0.77 -6.96 22.17
CA LEU A 37 -1.81 -7.90 21.75
C LEU A 37 -2.02 -7.95 20.23
N GLU A 38 -1.75 -6.87 19.48
CA GLU A 38 -1.89 -6.84 18.01
C GLU A 38 -1.07 -7.93 17.30
N THR A 39 0.00 -8.39 17.96
CA THR A 39 0.94 -9.39 17.44
C THR A 39 0.97 -10.68 18.25
N SER A 40 0.12 -10.79 19.27
CA SER A 40 0.05 -11.97 20.12
C SER A 40 -0.76 -13.07 19.46
N SER A 41 -0.22 -14.29 19.44
CA SER A 41 -0.98 -15.51 19.11
C SER A 41 -1.60 -16.16 20.35
N ALA A 42 -1.60 -15.46 21.49
CA ALA A 42 -2.11 -16.00 22.74
C ALA A 42 -3.61 -16.28 22.67
N ASP A 43 -4.01 -17.43 23.19
CA ASP A 43 -5.41 -17.74 23.43
C ASP A 43 -5.88 -16.98 24.68
N LEU A 44 -6.47 -15.83 24.45
CA LEU A 44 -6.99 -14.97 25.52
C LEU A 44 -8.10 -15.64 26.32
N SER A 45 -8.88 -16.55 25.72
CA SER A 45 -9.93 -17.30 26.40
C SER A 45 -9.33 -18.31 27.38
N ALA A 46 -8.28 -19.04 26.97
CA ALA A 46 -7.56 -19.95 27.85
C ALA A 46 -6.86 -19.20 29.00
N LEU A 47 -6.17 -18.09 28.70
CA LEU A 47 -5.49 -17.29 29.72
C LEU A 47 -6.45 -16.62 30.71
N ALA A 48 -7.63 -16.18 30.23
CA ALA A 48 -8.67 -15.64 31.11
C ALA A 48 -9.22 -16.70 32.07
N ALA A 49 -9.48 -17.92 31.57
CA ALA A 49 -9.97 -19.03 32.38
C ALA A 49 -8.95 -19.49 33.45
N ALA A 50 -7.66 -19.40 33.13
CA ALA A 50 -6.57 -19.72 34.05
C ALA A 50 -6.21 -18.58 35.03
N GLY A 51 -6.77 -17.36 34.85
CA GLY A 51 -6.40 -16.19 35.63
C GLY A 51 -5.00 -15.63 35.30
N GLU A 52 -4.46 -15.99 34.14
CA GLU A 52 -3.07 -15.74 33.74
C GLU A 52 -2.92 -14.57 32.76
N LEU A 53 -3.96 -13.76 32.53
CA LEU A 53 -3.90 -12.59 31.64
C LEU A 53 -2.78 -11.61 31.99
N ARG A 54 -2.36 -11.56 33.26
CA ARG A 54 -1.25 -10.71 33.75
C ARG A 54 0.14 -11.17 33.30
N THR A 55 0.26 -12.37 32.74
CA THR A 55 1.51 -12.86 32.16
C THR A 55 1.84 -12.20 30.83
N LEU A 56 0.83 -11.56 30.20
CA LEU A 56 0.99 -10.88 28.92
C LEU A 56 1.80 -9.58 29.07
N PRO A 57 2.76 -9.31 28.15
CA PRO A 57 3.58 -8.11 28.21
C PRO A 57 2.77 -6.81 28.21
N GLY A 58 2.98 -5.97 29.21
CA GLY A 58 2.28 -4.69 29.35
C GLY A 58 0.87 -4.78 29.94
N VAL A 59 0.42 -5.97 30.37
CA VAL A 59 -0.90 -6.18 30.98
C VAL A 59 -0.81 -6.17 32.50
N GLY A 60 -1.08 -5.01 33.11
CA GLY A 60 -1.28 -4.85 34.55
C GLY A 60 -2.70 -5.23 35.01
N GLU A 61 -2.95 -5.18 36.32
CA GLU A 61 -4.23 -5.59 36.93
C GLU A 61 -5.47 -4.91 36.32
N GLY A 62 -5.42 -3.60 36.11
CA GLY A 62 -6.54 -2.87 35.49
C GLY A 62 -6.78 -3.24 34.02
N ILE A 63 -5.74 -3.59 33.27
CA ILE A 63 -5.86 -4.01 31.86
C ILE A 63 -6.33 -5.47 31.79
N ALA A 64 -5.86 -6.32 32.71
CA ALA A 64 -6.31 -7.70 32.84
C ALA A 64 -7.82 -7.78 33.13
N SER A 65 -8.35 -6.89 33.99
CA SER A 65 -9.79 -6.78 34.25
C SER A 65 -10.57 -6.45 32.97
N VAL A 66 -10.13 -5.44 32.22
CA VAL A 66 -10.76 -5.03 30.97
C VAL A 66 -10.69 -6.15 29.92
N LEU A 67 -9.56 -6.85 29.83
CA LEU A 67 -9.40 -8.00 28.93
C LEU A 67 -10.31 -9.17 29.32
N GLY A 68 -10.48 -9.44 30.60
CA GLY A 68 -11.41 -10.44 31.09
C GLY A 68 -12.86 -10.15 30.69
N GLU A 69 -13.30 -8.89 30.80
CA GLU A 69 -14.61 -8.44 30.33
C GLU A 69 -14.75 -8.60 28.81
N LEU A 70 -13.75 -8.13 28.05
CA LEU A 70 -13.73 -8.24 26.58
C LEU A 70 -13.85 -9.70 26.12
N VAL A 71 -13.08 -10.60 26.73
CA VAL A 71 -13.09 -12.03 26.40
C VAL A 71 -14.42 -12.70 26.74
N SER A 72 -15.03 -12.35 27.87
CA SER A 72 -16.25 -13.00 28.37
C SER A 72 -17.55 -12.45 27.78
N THR A 73 -17.61 -11.15 27.50
CA THR A 73 -18.85 -10.46 27.10
C THR A 73 -18.81 -9.87 25.70
N GLY A 74 -17.64 -9.84 25.06
CA GLY A 74 -17.46 -9.18 23.76
C GLY A 74 -17.23 -7.67 23.85
N THR A 75 -17.38 -7.05 25.03
CA THR A 75 -17.13 -5.63 25.28
C THR A 75 -16.56 -5.42 26.70
N ALA A 76 -16.24 -4.19 27.08
CA ALA A 76 -15.86 -3.83 28.44
C ALA A 76 -16.60 -2.58 28.88
N ARG A 77 -17.00 -2.53 30.15
CA ARG A 77 -17.76 -1.42 30.72
C ARG A 77 -17.03 -0.08 30.53
N MET A 78 -15.72 -0.06 30.75
CA MET A 78 -14.89 1.13 30.56
C MET A 78 -14.91 1.64 29.11
N LEU A 79 -14.94 0.74 28.13
CA LEU A 79 -15.01 1.11 26.71
C LEU A 79 -16.37 1.72 26.38
N GLU A 80 -17.46 1.13 26.86
CA GLU A 80 -18.82 1.66 26.65
C GLU A 80 -19.04 3.01 27.34
N GLU A 81 -18.53 3.20 28.57
CA GLU A 81 -18.57 4.49 29.28
C GLU A 81 -17.80 5.57 28.51
N LEU A 82 -16.59 5.26 28.04
CA LEU A 82 -15.79 6.20 27.26
C LEU A 82 -16.38 6.53 25.88
N ARG A 83 -17.03 5.56 25.23
CA ARG A 83 -17.78 5.76 23.98
C ARG A 83 -19.00 6.64 24.21
N ALA A 84 -19.72 6.45 25.30
CA ALA A 84 -20.87 7.30 25.65
C ALA A 84 -20.45 8.76 25.93
N GLU A 85 -19.26 8.96 26.48
CA GLU A 85 -18.68 10.29 26.74
C GLU A 85 -18.06 10.96 25.49
N THR A 86 -17.82 10.22 24.40
CA THR A 86 -17.09 10.71 23.22
C THR A 86 -17.94 10.58 21.94
N PRO A 87 -18.37 11.69 21.31
CA PRO A 87 -19.13 11.61 20.08
C PRO A 87 -18.37 10.93 18.94
N VAL A 88 -19.05 10.06 18.19
CA VAL A 88 -18.47 9.21 17.14
C VAL A 88 -17.70 10.01 16.08
N GLY A 89 -18.15 11.22 15.71
CA GLY A 89 -17.46 12.02 14.69
C GLY A 89 -16.20 12.75 15.19
N LEU A 90 -15.93 12.78 16.50
CA LEU A 90 -14.69 13.38 17.04
C LEU A 90 -13.45 12.56 16.65
N TYR A 91 -13.62 11.27 16.39
CA TYR A 91 -12.56 10.40 15.88
C TYR A 91 -12.03 10.87 14.53
N ASP A 92 -12.93 11.19 13.60
CA ASP A 92 -12.54 11.65 12.26
C ASP A 92 -11.82 13.00 12.33
N VAL A 93 -12.28 13.89 13.21
CA VAL A 93 -11.64 15.19 13.50
C VAL A 93 -10.21 15.02 13.99
N MET A 94 -9.95 14.07 14.90
CA MET A 94 -8.60 13.84 15.43
C MET A 94 -7.63 13.26 14.41
N ARG A 95 -8.13 12.48 13.44
CA ARG A 95 -7.32 11.88 12.37
C ARG A 95 -6.88 12.91 11.32
N ILE A 96 -7.49 14.09 11.31
CA ILE A 96 -7.04 15.21 10.47
C ILE A 96 -5.61 15.59 10.86
N LYS A 97 -4.74 15.62 9.85
CA LYS A 97 -3.34 15.99 10.01
C LYS A 97 -3.24 17.37 10.65
N GLY A 98 -2.51 17.44 11.77
CA GLY A 98 -2.34 18.68 12.53
C GLY A 98 -3.35 18.89 13.67
N VAL A 99 -4.34 18.01 13.83
CA VAL A 99 -5.23 17.99 14.99
C VAL A 99 -4.67 17.04 16.05
N GLY A 100 -4.86 15.72 15.90
CA GLY A 100 -4.50 14.74 16.93
C GLY A 100 -5.34 14.87 18.22
N ALA A 101 -5.14 13.97 19.18
CA ALA A 101 -6.02 13.86 20.36
C ALA A 101 -6.12 15.13 21.19
N LYS A 102 -4.98 15.77 21.49
CA LYS A 102 -4.92 16.97 22.34
C LYS A 102 -5.70 18.14 21.73
N ARG A 103 -5.49 18.44 20.45
CA ARG A 103 -6.20 19.53 19.77
C ARG A 103 -7.65 19.15 19.49
N GLY A 104 -7.93 17.90 19.11
CA GLY A 104 -9.29 17.41 18.92
C GLY A 104 -10.16 17.62 20.16
N ARG A 105 -9.62 17.31 21.34
CA ARG A 105 -10.28 17.62 22.61
C ARG A 105 -10.55 19.12 22.80
N THR A 106 -9.57 19.98 22.54
CA THR A 106 -9.77 21.43 22.65
C THR A 106 -10.85 21.91 21.68
N LEU A 107 -10.87 21.42 20.44
CA LEU A 107 -11.88 21.75 19.44
C LEU A 107 -13.28 21.30 19.88
N PHE A 108 -13.39 20.11 20.45
CA PHE A 108 -14.65 19.61 20.98
C PHE A 108 -15.12 20.42 22.18
N LYS A 109 -14.25 20.67 23.17
CA LYS A 109 -14.62 21.40 24.40
C LYS A 109 -14.94 22.87 24.16
N GLU A 110 -14.12 23.56 23.38
CA GLU A 110 -14.23 25.02 23.21
C GLU A 110 -15.20 25.41 22.10
N LEU A 111 -15.37 24.57 21.06
CA LEU A 111 -16.16 24.91 19.88
C LEU A 111 -17.27 23.88 19.56
N GLY A 112 -17.42 22.82 20.34
CA GLY A 112 -18.42 21.78 20.09
C GLY A 112 -18.20 21.01 18.79
N ILE A 113 -16.97 20.96 18.30
CA ILE A 113 -16.62 20.31 17.03
C ILE A 113 -16.50 18.80 17.25
N ASP A 114 -17.45 18.06 16.68
CA ASP A 114 -17.56 16.60 16.76
C ASP A 114 -17.75 15.96 15.38
N SER A 115 -17.48 16.69 14.29
CA SER A 115 -17.53 16.19 12.92
C SER A 115 -16.61 16.98 12.00
N LEU A 116 -16.31 16.42 10.82
CA LEU A 116 -15.52 17.11 9.80
C LEU A 116 -16.25 18.34 9.25
N GLU A 117 -17.58 18.29 9.13
CA GLU A 117 -18.44 19.41 8.74
C GLU A 117 -18.24 20.59 9.70
N LYS A 118 -18.41 20.35 11.02
CA LYS A 118 -18.26 21.40 12.03
C LYS A 118 -16.84 21.93 12.09
N LEU A 119 -15.84 21.08 11.85
CA LEU A 119 -14.44 21.48 11.80
C LEU A 119 -14.17 22.43 10.62
N GLU A 120 -14.71 22.12 9.44
CA GLU A 120 -14.61 22.94 8.24
C GLU A 120 -15.32 24.29 8.40
N ASP A 121 -16.54 24.28 8.94
CA ASP A 121 -17.30 25.50 9.22
C ASP A 121 -16.55 26.40 10.20
N ALA A 122 -15.95 25.82 11.24
CA ALA A 122 -15.16 26.56 12.21
C ALA A 122 -13.86 27.12 11.62
N ALA A 123 -13.22 26.38 10.70
CA ALA A 123 -12.02 26.81 10.02
C ALA A 123 -12.31 27.98 9.09
N THR A 124 -13.33 27.83 8.22
CA THR A 124 -13.73 28.82 7.21
C THR A 124 -14.27 30.09 7.86
N ALA A 125 -15.00 29.98 8.98
CA ALA A 125 -15.47 31.13 9.74
C ALA A 125 -14.38 31.81 10.60
N GLY A 126 -13.12 31.38 10.52
CA GLY A 126 -12.00 31.95 11.29
C GLY A 126 -12.02 31.62 12.79
N ARG A 127 -12.99 30.84 13.27
CA ARG A 127 -13.14 30.46 14.68
C ARG A 127 -11.99 29.59 15.18
N LEU A 128 -11.42 28.74 14.31
CA LEU A 128 -10.22 27.97 14.65
C LEU A 128 -9.02 28.88 14.91
N ALA A 129 -8.77 29.86 14.04
CA ALA A 129 -7.61 30.74 14.17
C ALA A 129 -7.63 31.59 15.44
N ALA A 130 -8.82 31.86 15.99
CA ALA A 130 -9.02 32.59 17.24
C ALA A 130 -8.71 31.76 18.50
N LEU A 131 -8.66 30.42 18.40
CA LEU A 131 -8.34 29.57 19.55
C LEU A 131 -6.84 29.60 19.90
N PRO A 132 -6.49 29.69 21.20
CA PRO A 132 -5.10 29.55 21.64
C PRO A 132 -4.47 28.24 21.14
N GLY A 133 -3.37 28.36 20.39
CA GLY A 133 -2.66 27.20 19.82
C GLY A 133 -3.09 26.76 18.42
N PHE A 134 -4.05 27.47 17.79
CA PHE A 134 -4.64 27.17 16.47
C PHE A 134 -4.54 28.31 15.44
N GLY A 135 -3.70 29.34 15.70
CA GLY A 135 -3.55 30.53 14.85
C GLY A 135 -3.47 30.28 13.34
N ALA A 136 -3.71 31.30 12.52
CA ALA A 136 -4.01 31.22 11.07
C ALA A 136 -3.38 30.05 10.28
N LYS A 137 -2.05 29.87 10.32
CA LYS A 137 -1.33 28.80 9.61
C LYS A 137 -1.72 27.38 10.04
N THR A 138 -2.13 27.19 11.29
CA THR A 138 -2.65 25.90 11.78
C THR A 138 -4.07 25.68 11.28
N ALA A 139 -4.93 26.69 11.32
CA ALA A 139 -6.30 26.60 10.80
C ALA A 139 -6.33 26.27 9.30
N GLU A 140 -5.46 26.91 8.51
CA GLU A 140 -5.28 26.63 7.07
C GLU A 140 -4.89 25.15 6.83
N LYS A 141 -3.88 24.65 7.55
CA LYS A 141 -3.45 23.24 7.45
C LYS A 141 -4.55 22.26 7.86
N ILE A 142 -5.38 22.61 8.85
CA ILE A 142 -6.51 21.78 9.26
C ILE A 142 -7.56 21.74 8.15
N LEU A 143 -7.87 22.89 7.53
CA LEU A 143 -8.80 22.99 6.41
C LEU A 143 -8.33 22.16 5.20
N GLU A 144 -7.05 22.29 4.82
CA GLU A 144 -6.41 21.42 3.82
C GLU A 144 -6.56 19.93 4.17
N GLY A 145 -6.36 19.59 5.45
CA GLY A 145 -6.52 18.23 5.96
C GLY A 145 -7.94 17.70 5.88
N VAL A 146 -8.96 18.54 6.15
CA VAL A 146 -10.38 18.19 6.02
C VAL A 146 -10.76 17.99 4.55
N ALA A 147 -10.37 18.92 3.68
CA ALA A 147 -10.59 18.80 2.24
C ALA A 147 -9.94 17.51 1.68
N PHE A 148 -8.71 17.22 2.12
CA PHE A 148 -8.03 15.97 1.80
C PHE A 148 -8.82 14.75 2.31
N ALA A 149 -9.18 14.69 3.59
CA ALA A 149 -9.92 13.56 4.16
C ALA A 149 -11.25 13.30 3.44
N ARG A 150 -11.99 14.36 3.07
CA ARG A 150 -13.22 14.28 2.27
C ARG A 150 -12.95 13.74 0.87
N SER A 151 -11.90 14.23 0.21
CA SER A 151 -11.51 13.73 -1.13
C SER A 151 -11.15 12.23 -1.13
N MET A 152 -10.74 11.69 0.01
CA MET A 152 -10.39 10.28 0.19
C MET A 152 -11.55 9.41 0.71
N ARG A 153 -12.69 9.99 1.10
CA ARG A 153 -13.83 9.23 1.64
C ARG A 153 -14.36 8.25 0.58
N GLY A 154 -14.58 7.01 0.97
CA GLY A 154 -15.04 5.93 0.07
C GLY A 154 -13.92 5.32 -0.80
N ARG A 155 -12.70 5.90 -0.80
CA ARG A 155 -11.55 5.32 -1.48
C ARG A 155 -10.88 4.27 -0.61
N ARG A 156 -10.32 3.24 -1.24
CA ARG A 156 -9.59 2.16 -0.57
C ARG A 156 -8.20 2.00 -1.17
N ARG A 157 -7.24 1.56 -0.35
CA ARG A 157 -5.97 1.05 -0.89
C ARG A 157 -6.22 -0.29 -1.55
N TYR A 158 -5.42 -0.62 -2.56
CA TYR A 158 -5.57 -1.84 -3.34
C TYR A 158 -5.78 -3.10 -2.49
N TYR A 159 -4.97 -3.32 -1.45
CA TYR A 159 -5.06 -4.53 -0.62
C TYR A 159 -6.41 -4.67 0.11
N GLN A 160 -7.04 -3.55 0.51
CA GLN A 160 -8.36 -3.57 1.15
C GLN A 160 -9.45 -3.78 0.11
N ALA A 161 -9.26 -3.20 -1.08
CA ALA A 161 -10.22 -3.29 -2.16
C ALA A 161 -10.27 -4.68 -2.79
N VAL A 162 -9.14 -5.40 -2.88
CA VAL A 162 -9.11 -6.76 -3.43
C VAL A 162 -9.82 -7.76 -2.51
N GLU A 163 -9.66 -7.63 -1.19
CA GLU A 163 -10.40 -8.43 -0.20
C GLU A 163 -11.90 -8.15 -0.30
N ALA A 164 -12.29 -6.87 -0.34
CA ALA A 164 -13.69 -6.47 -0.49
C ALA A 164 -14.28 -6.91 -1.84
N ALA A 165 -13.50 -6.84 -2.93
CA ALA A 165 -13.92 -7.30 -4.25
C ALA A 165 -14.09 -8.82 -4.29
N ALA A 166 -13.22 -9.59 -3.63
CA ALA A 166 -13.38 -11.04 -3.54
C ALA A 166 -14.69 -11.40 -2.80
N ALA A 167 -14.94 -10.79 -1.64
CA ALA A 167 -16.17 -11.00 -0.89
C ALA A 167 -17.43 -10.59 -1.69
N LEU A 168 -17.38 -9.45 -2.39
CA LEU A 168 -18.51 -9.01 -3.22
C LEU A 168 -18.73 -9.91 -4.43
N LEU A 169 -17.65 -10.43 -5.04
CA LEU A 169 -17.74 -11.36 -6.16
C LEU A 169 -18.46 -12.64 -5.74
N GLU A 170 -18.11 -13.21 -4.58
CA GLU A 170 -18.80 -14.39 -4.02
C GLU A 170 -20.31 -14.12 -3.84
N LEU A 171 -20.68 -12.95 -3.32
CA LEU A 171 -22.09 -12.55 -3.18
C LEU A 171 -22.79 -12.43 -4.54
N VAL A 172 -22.14 -11.83 -5.53
CA VAL A 172 -22.69 -11.68 -6.90
C VAL A 172 -22.84 -13.04 -7.58
N GLU A 173 -21.87 -13.94 -7.43
CA GLU A 173 -21.93 -15.30 -7.98
C GLU A 173 -23.05 -16.14 -7.35
N ALA A 174 -23.40 -15.86 -6.09
CA ALA A 174 -24.50 -16.52 -5.39
C ALA A 174 -25.89 -15.99 -5.76
N LEU A 175 -26.00 -14.88 -6.52
CA LEU A 175 -27.30 -14.33 -6.92
C LEU A 175 -28.02 -15.27 -7.92
N PRO A 176 -29.33 -15.53 -7.73
CA PRO A 176 -30.09 -16.37 -8.66
C PRO A 176 -30.04 -15.83 -10.11
N GLY A 177 -29.74 -16.72 -11.06
CA GLY A 177 -29.69 -16.40 -12.48
C GLY A 177 -28.31 -15.98 -13.01
N VAL A 178 -27.33 -15.75 -12.13
CA VAL A 178 -25.95 -15.48 -12.54
C VAL A 178 -25.31 -16.77 -13.08
N VAL A 179 -24.84 -16.71 -14.33
CA VAL A 179 -24.14 -17.81 -15.01
C VAL A 179 -22.63 -17.71 -14.81
N ARG A 180 -22.12 -16.48 -14.72
CA ARG A 180 -20.70 -16.17 -14.53
C ARG A 180 -20.56 -14.75 -14.02
N ALA A 181 -19.61 -14.50 -13.12
CA ALA A 181 -19.21 -13.15 -12.74
C ALA A 181 -17.69 -12.97 -12.74
N SER A 182 -17.22 -11.73 -12.71
CA SER A 182 -15.81 -11.37 -12.49
C SER A 182 -15.70 -9.96 -11.96
N SER A 183 -14.66 -9.73 -11.15
CA SER A 183 -14.20 -8.38 -10.83
C SER A 183 -13.69 -7.67 -12.08
N ALA A 184 -13.94 -6.37 -12.15
CA ALA A 184 -13.59 -5.46 -13.24
C ALA A 184 -12.97 -4.17 -12.68
N GLY A 185 -13.01 -3.10 -13.49
CA GLY A 185 -12.59 -1.76 -13.11
C GLY A 185 -11.20 -1.65 -12.53
N GLN A 186 -11.06 -0.75 -11.57
CA GLN A 186 -9.76 -0.33 -11.04
C GLN A 186 -9.05 -1.45 -10.27
N VAL A 187 -9.80 -2.32 -9.58
CA VAL A 187 -9.26 -3.49 -8.87
C VAL A 187 -8.60 -4.44 -9.86
N ARG A 188 -9.29 -4.74 -10.96
CA ARG A 188 -8.74 -5.65 -11.98
C ARG A 188 -7.53 -5.08 -12.70
N ARG A 189 -7.48 -3.75 -12.90
CA ARG A 189 -6.30 -3.04 -13.43
C ARG A 189 -5.22 -2.75 -12.39
N ARG A 190 -5.40 -3.19 -11.14
CA ARG A 190 -4.44 -3.09 -10.05
C ARG A 190 -4.02 -1.66 -9.69
N LEU A 191 -4.95 -0.70 -9.74
CA LEU A 191 -4.67 0.66 -9.28
C LEU A 191 -4.31 0.68 -7.78
N GLU A 192 -3.42 1.58 -7.38
CA GLU A 192 -2.96 1.70 -5.99
C GLU A 192 -4.07 2.19 -5.06
N VAL A 193 -4.90 3.11 -5.57
CA VAL A 193 -6.11 3.61 -4.93
C VAL A 193 -7.35 3.26 -5.77
N ILE A 194 -8.37 2.76 -5.09
CA ILE A 194 -9.62 2.29 -5.67
C ILE A 194 -10.78 3.17 -5.18
N ASP A 195 -11.48 3.78 -6.13
CA ASP A 195 -12.66 4.62 -5.93
C ASP A 195 -13.96 3.80 -5.97
N SER A 196 -13.97 2.72 -6.76
CA SER A 196 -15.13 1.83 -6.91
C SER A 196 -14.71 0.38 -7.11
N ILE A 197 -15.50 -0.53 -6.53
CA ILE A 197 -15.40 -1.97 -6.77
C ILE A 197 -16.38 -2.33 -7.89
N ASP A 198 -15.86 -2.60 -9.08
CA ASP A 198 -16.67 -2.92 -10.25
C ASP A 198 -16.74 -4.43 -10.49
N MET A 199 -17.92 -4.90 -10.86
CA MET A 199 -18.24 -6.30 -11.17
C MET A 199 -18.96 -6.39 -12.51
N VAL A 200 -18.76 -7.52 -13.21
CA VAL A 200 -19.53 -7.90 -14.39
C VAL A 200 -20.13 -9.27 -14.18
N ALA A 201 -21.43 -9.41 -14.43
CA ALA A 201 -22.15 -10.68 -14.39
C ALA A 201 -22.82 -10.99 -15.74
N ALA A 202 -22.90 -12.27 -16.07
CA ALA A 202 -23.71 -12.81 -17.16
C ALA A 202 -24.98 -13.43 -16.58
N ALA A 203 -26.14 -13.06 -17.11
CA ALA A 203 -27.44 -13.66 -16.76
C ALA A 203 -28.40 -13.61 -17.94
N GLU A 204 -29.32 -14.57 -18.03
CA GLU A 204 -30.40 -14.54 -19.03
C GLU A 204 -31.44 -13.44 -18.72
N ASP A 205 -31.61 -13.10 -17.43
CA ASP A 205 -32.44 -11.99 -16.96
C ASP A 205 -31.60 -11.01 -16.12
N PRO A 206 -30.90 -10.06 -16.78
CA PRO A 206 -30.05 -9.10 -16.08
C PRO A 206 -30.79 -8.23 -15.06
N GLU A 207 -32.04 -7.85 -15.33
CA GLU A 207 -32.81 -6.95 -14.47
C GLU A 207 -33.08 -7.57 -13.08
N SER A 208 -33.46 -8.85 -13.04
CA SER A 208 -33.64 -9.57 -11.78
C SER A 208 -32.35 -9.64 -10.94
N VAL A 209 -31.20 -9.83 -11.58
CA VAL A 209 -29.89 -9.82 -10.90
C VAL A 209 -29.53 -8.43 -10.37
N LEU A 210 -29.75 -7.38 -11.17
CA LEU A 210 -29.50 -6.00 -10.75
C LEU A 210 -30.42 -5.59 -9.59
N ALA A 211 -31.68 -6.00 -9.60
CA ALA A 211 -32.61 -5.78 -8.50
C ALA A 211 -32.14 -6.49 -7.21
N ALA A 212 -31.69 -7.75 -7.31
CA ALA A 212 -31.15 -8.49 -6.17
C ALA A 212 -29.86 -7.86 -5.63
N PHE A 213 -28.98 -7.37 -6.51
CA PHE A 213 -27.76 -6.66 -6.13
C PHE A 213 -28.05 -5.37 -5.35
N ARG A 214 -29.05 -4.58 -5.78
CA ARG A 214 -29.49 -3.36 -5.06
C ARG A 214 -30.06 -3.66 -3.67
N ALA A 215 -30.55 -4.89 -3.46
CA ALA A 215 -31.14 -5.35 -2.21
C ALA A 215 -30.16 -6.11 -1.29
N LEU A 216 -28.86 -6.17 -1.63
CA LEU A 216 -27.86 -6.81 -0.79
C LEU A 216 -27.81 -6.20 0.62
N GLN A 217 -27.61 -7.05 1.61
CA GLN A 217 -27.44 -6.60 2.99
C GLN A 217 -26.21 -5.68 3.11
N GLY A 218 -26.37 -4.55 3.79
CA GLY A 218 -25.30 -3.56 4.00
C GLY A 218 -25.26 -2.44 2.95
N VAL A 219 -26.07 -2.53 1.88
CA VAL A 219 -26.31 -1.39 0.99
C VAL A 219 -27.11 -0.33 1.73
N GLU A 220 -26.53 0.87 1.86
CA GLU A 220 -27.16 2.04 2.48
C GLU A 220 -27.97 2.84 1.44
N ARG A 221 -27.42 2.96 0.24
CA ARG A 221 -28.01 3.73 -0.85
C ARG A 221 -27.79 3.01 -2.17
N ALA A 222 -28.87 2.74 -2.88
CA ALA A 222 -28.80 2.43 -4.31
C ALA A 222 -28.88 3.74 -5.08
N ASP A 223 -27.82 4.09 -5.81
CA ASP A 223 -27.87 5.24 -6.71
C ASP A 223 -28.73 4.85 -7.92
N ARG A 224 -29.64 5.75 -8.34
CA ARG A 224 -30.35 5.59 -9.61
C ARG A 224 -29.30 5.67 -10.72
N ASP A 225 -29.28 4.66 -11.59
CA ASP A 225 -28.44 4.69 -12.78
C ASP A 225 -29.32 4.56 -14.03
N ASP A 226 -29.02 5.38 -15.02
CA ASP A 226 -29.83 5.70 -16.21
C ASP A 226 -29.72 4.65 -17.35
N ALA A 227 -29.38 3.39 -17.03
CA ALA A 227 -29.18 2.33 -18.03
C ALA A 227 -29.63 0.93 -17.56
N ASP A 228 -30.42 0.24 -18.40
CA ASP A 228 -31.02 -1.11 -18.22
C ASP A 228 -30.02 -2.28 -17.99
N SER A 229 -28.73 -2.01 -17.79
CA SER A 229 -27.70 -3.05 -17.63
C SER A 229 -26.70 -2.77 -16.50
N ARG A 230 -26.95 -1.75 -15.67
CA ARG A 230 -26.01 -1.31 -14.63
C ARG A 230 -26.73 -0.93 -13.34
N ALA A 231 -26.13 -1.31 -12.22
CA ALA A 231 -26.53 -0.87 -10.89
C ALA A 231 -25.32 -0.37 -10.10
N GLU A 232 -25.52 0.77 -9.44
CA GLU A 232 -24.56 1.35 -8.51
C GLU A 232 -25.14 1.36 -7.10
N VAL A 233 -24.33 0.91 -6.14
CA VAL A 233 -24.69 0.90 -4.72
C VAL A 233 -23.57 1.50 -3.89
N ARG A 234 -23.96 2.02 -2.73
CA ARG A 234 -23.06 2.50 -1.68
C ARG A 234 -23.32 1.74 -0.40
N PHE A 235 -22.26 1.20 0.19
CA PHE A 235 -22.28 0.57 1.51
C PHE A 235 -22.12 1.61 2.62
N ALA A 236 -22.50 1.24 3.84
CA ALA A 236 -22.46 2.13 5.01
C ALA A 236 -21.08 2.73 5.33
N ASP A 237 -20.00 2.06 4.90
CA ASP A 237 -18.62 2.54 5.04
C ASP A 237 -18.20 3.53 3.93
N GLY A 238 -19.14 3.90 3.05
CA GLY A 238 -18.94 4.82 1.93
C GLY A 238 -18.42 4.18 0.65
N VAL A 239 -18.13 2.87 0.65
CA VAL A 239 -17.65 2.15 -0.53
C VAL A 239 -18.69 2.16 -1.62
N LYS A 240 -18.25 2.54 -2.82
CA LYS A 240 -19.05 2.46 -4.04
C LYS A 240 -18.78 1.13 -4.73
N ALA A 241 -19.84 0.40 -5.08
CA ALA A 241 -19.75 -0.77 -5.93
C ALA A 241 -20.67 -0.66 -7.14
N THR A 242 -20.19 -1.15 -8.27
CA THR A 242 -20.94 -1.19 -9.53
C THR A 242 -21.10 -2.65 -9.96
N LEU A 243 -22.31 -3.04 -10.35
CA LEU A 243 -22.56 -4.27 -11.09
C LEU A 243 -23.04 -3.93 -12.51
N THR A 244 -22.32 -4.40 -13.52
CA THR A 244 -22.82 -4.48 -14.89
C THR A 244 -23.33 -5.90 -15.14
N CYS A 245 -24.61 -6.06 -15.49
CA CYS A 245 -25.18 -7.36 -15.78
C CYS A 245 -25.66 -7.40 -17.24
N VAL A 246 -25.26 -8.43 -17.99
CA VAL A 246 -25.55 -8.54 -19.43
C VAL A 246 -25.89 -9.98 -19.82
N PRO A 247 -26.53 -10.21 -20.98
CA PRO A 247 -26.69 -11.56 -21.52
C PRO A 247 -25.34 -12.26 -21.75
N PRO A 248 -25.27 -13.61 -21.65
CA PRO A 248 -24.00 -14.36 -21.76
C PRO A 248 -23.19 -14.05 -23.02
N ALA A 249 -23.85 -13.79 -24.15
CA ALA A 249 -23.17 -13.45 -25.39
C ALA A 249 -22.39 -12.12 -25.31
N ALA A 250 -22.83 -11.17 -24.47
CA ALA A 250 -22.25 -9.81 -24.33
C ALA A 250 -21.13 -9.76 -23.30
N TYR A 251 -21.10 -10.74 -22.39
CA TYR A 251 -20.18 -10.81 -21.27
C TYR A 251 -18.70 -10.54 -21.63
N PRO A 252 -18.12 -11.12 -22.71
CA PRO A 252 -16.72 -10.87 -23.04
C PRO A 252 -16.40 -9.40 -23.29
N THR A 253 -17.28 -8.68 -23.99
CA THR A 253 -17.06 -7.27 -24.34
C THR A 253 -17.43 -6.37 -23.17
N ALA A 254 -18.49 -6.70 -22.42
CA ALA A 254 -18.86 -6.01 -21.20
C ALA A 254 -17.73 -6.05 -20.17
N LEU A 255 -17.03 -7.18 -20.04
CA LEU A 255 -15.85 -7.30 -19.18
C LEU A 255 -14.71 -6.38 -19.63
N VAL A 256 -14.43 -6.27 -20.94
CA VAL A 256 -13.42 -5.30 -21.43
C VAL A 256 -13.82 -3.87 -21.09
N PHE A 257 -15.08 -3.50 -21.33
CA PHE A 257 -15.57 -2.13 -21.09
C PHE A 257 -15.61 -1.77 -19.60
N ALA A 258 -16.15 -2.64 -18.76
CA ALA A 258 -16.14 -2.43 -17.31
C ALA A 258 -14.74 -2.50 -16.72
N THR A 259 -13.81 -3.25 -17.34
CA THR A 259 -12.39 -3.22 -16.95
C THR A 259 -11.74 -1.90 -17.32
N GLY A 260 -12.11 -1.28 -18.44
CA GLY A 260 -11.54 -0.02 -18.92
C GLY A 260 -10.02 -0.10 -19.13
N SER A 261 -9.28 1.00 -18.98
CA SER A 261 -9.73 2.38 -18.70
C SER A 261 -10.46 3.03 -19.89
N GLU A 262 -11.09 4.20 -19.72
CA GLU A 262 -11.72 4.89 -20.86
C GLU A 262 -10.71 5.22 -21.97
N ALA A 263 -9.49 5.64 -21.61
CA ALA A 263 -8.43 5.89 -22.58
C ALA A 263 -8.05 4.62 -23.37
N HIS A 264 -8.06 3.45 -22.72
CA HIS A 264 -7.89 2.16 -23.41
C HIS A 264 -9.05 1.90 -24.38
N LEU A 265 -10.30 2.13 -23.96
CA LEU A 265 -11.49 1.92 -24.79
C LEU A 265 -11.53 2.86 -25.99
N GLU A 266 -11.13 4.12 -25.85
CA GLU A 266 -10.98 5.05 -26.96
C GLU A 266 -9.99 4.53 -28.01
N GLN A 267 -8.84 4.01 -27.58
CA GLN A 267 -7.86 3.40 -28.49
C GLN A 267 -8.42 2.13 -29.16
N LEU A 268 -9.18 1.30 -28.45
CA LEU A 268 -9.86 0.14 -29.05
C LEU A 268 -10.93 0.55 -30.08
N ARG A 269 -11.71 1.59 -29.82
CA ARG A 269 -12.70 2.14 -30.76
C ARG A 269 -12.00 2.68 -32.01
N ALA A 270 -10.93 3.44 -31.85
CA ALA A 270 -10.12 3.93 -32.97
C ALA A 270 -9.55 2.76 -33.80
N ARG A 271 -8.99 1.74 -33.14
CA ARG A 271 -8.48 0.53 -33.80
C ARG A 271 -9.59 -0.21 -34.55
N ALA A 272 -10.76 -0.40 -33.95
CA ALA A 272 -11.89 -1.04 -34.59
C ALA A 272 -12.29 -0.31 -35.88
N ALA A 273 -12.35 1.03 -35.84
CA ALA A 273 -12.69 1.86 -36.99
C ALA A 273 -11.69 1.65 -38.16
N THR A 274 -10.38 1.59 -37.89
CA THR A 274 -9.37 1.29 -38.95
C THR A 274 -9.59 -0.06 -39.63
N ARG A 275 -10.27 -1.00 -38.96
CA ARG A 275 -10.59 -2.33 -39.47
C ARG A 275 -12.03 -2.45 -40.00
N LYS A 276 -12.73 -1.33 -40.16
CA LYS A 276 -14.16 -1.29 -40.56
C LYS A 276 -15.05 -2.08 -39.59
N LEU A 277 -14.69 -2.08 -38.31
CA LEU A 277 -15.46 -2.66 -37.21
C LEU A 277 -15.95 -1.55 -36.28
N ARG A 278 -16.97 -1.87 -35.49
CA ARG A 278 -17.43 -1.06 -34.35
C ARG A 278 -17.37 -1.94 -33.11
N ILE A 279 -16.97 -1.38 -31.98
CA ILE A 279 -16.94 -2.08 -30.69
C ILE A 279 -17.71 -1.25 -29.67
N GLU A 280 -18.63 -1.91 -28.97
CA GLU A 280 -19.44 -1.35 -27.88
C GLU A 280 -19.42 -2.31 -26.69
N ALA A 281 -19.99 -1.89 -25.55
CA ALA A 281 -20.07 -2.73 -24.36
C ALA A 281 -20.79 -4.08 -24.60
N ASP A 282 -21.67 -4.16 -25.58
CA ASP A 282 -22.45 -5.38 -25.87
C ASP A 282 -21.85 -6.26 -26.99
N GLY A 283 -20.79 -5.82 -27.68
CA GLY A 283 -20.19 -6.63 -28.73
C GLY A 283 -19.29 -5.90 -29.73
N VAL A 284 -18.71 -6.70 -30.63
CA VAL A 284 -17.97 -6.22 -31.81
C VAL A 284 -18.81 -6.49 -33.06
N TYR A 285 -18.93 -5.47 -33.93
CA TYR A 285 -19.79 -5.48 -35.10
C TYR A 285 -18.98 -5.27 -36.38
N GLY A 286 -19.31 -6.04 -37.43
CA GLY A 286 -18.83 -5.81 -38.79
C GLY A 286 -20.00 -5.88 -39.78
N SER A 287 -20.14 -4.89 -40.66
CA SER A 287 -21.30 -4.77 -41.56
C SER A 287 -22.65 -4.94 -40.83
N ASN A 288 -22.78 -4.31 -39.66
CA ASN A 288 -23.93 -4.41 -38.74
C ASN A 288 -24.25 -5.80 -38.18
N ARG A 289 -23.41 -6.81 -38.39
CA ARG A 289 -23.54 -8.12 -37.74
C ARG A 289 -22.60 -8.22 -36.55
N ARG A 290 -23.15 -8.65 -35.42
CA ARG A 290 -22.41 -8.94 -34.19
C ARG A 290 -21.54 -10.19 -34.38
N ARG A 291 -20.31 -10.13 -33.91
CA ARG A 291 -19.39 -11.28 -33.88
C ARG A 291 -19.68 -12.16 -32.67
N ALA A 292 -19.61 -13.47 -32.86
CA ALA A 292 -19.61 -14.43 -31.75
C ALA A 292 -18.24 -14.41 -31.08
N LEU A 293 -18.20 -14.07 -29.79
CA LEU A 293 -16.97 -13.94 -29.00
C LEU A 293 -17.12 -14.80 -27.76
N LYS A 294 -16.12 -15.64 -27.48
CA LYS A 294 -16.14 -16.58 -26.34
C LYS A 294 -15.59 -15.97 -25.05
N ASP A 295 -14.58 -15.13 -25.18
CA ASP A 295 -13.81 -14.55 -24.08
C ASP A 295 -13.15 -13.23 -24.52
N GLU A 296 -12.46 -12.55 -23.59
CA GLU A 296 -11.78 -11.30 -23.90
C GLU A 296 -10.68 -11.44 -24.94
N ALA A 297 -9.97 -12.58 -24.98
CA ALA A 297 -8.93 -12.81 -25.99
C ALA A 297 -9.54 -12.81 -27.40
N ALA A 298 -10.74 -13.37 -27.57
CA ALA A 298 -11.49 -13.27 -28.82
C ALA A 298 -11.91 -11.83 -29.16
N VAL A 299 -12.22 -10.98 -28.17
CA VAL A 299 -12.50 -9.54 -28.39
C VAL A 299 -11.28 -8.84 -28.99
N TYR A 300 -10.10 -8.99 -28.37
CA TYR A 300 -8.84 -8.41 -28.90
C TYR A 300 -8.47 -9.01 -30.26
N GLY A 301 -8.61 -10.34 -30.42
CA GLY A 301 -8.34 -11.03 -31.67
C GLY A 301 -9.23 -10.55 -32.82
N ALA A 302 -10.50 -10.23 -32.57
CA ALA A 302 -11.40 -9.65 -33.57
C ALA A 302 -10.90 -8.28 -34.09
N LEU A 303 -10.14 -7.54 -33.27
CA LEU A 303 -9.50 -6.26 -33.61
C LEU A 303 -8.07 -6.44 -34.16
N GLY A 304 -7.60 -7.67 -34.32
CA GLY A 304 -6.24 -7.98 -34.76
C GLY A 304 -5.20 -7.50 -33.74
N LEU A 305 -5.43 -7.77 -32.46
CA LEU A 305 -4.56 -7.46 -31.34
C LEU A 305 -4.25 -8.75 -30.55
N ALA A 306 -3.04 -8.83 -29.98
CA ALA A 306 -2.79 -9.76 -28.88
C ALA A 306 -3.69 -9.43 -27.68
N TRP A 307 -3.96 -10.41 -26.80
CA TRP A 307 -4.67 -10.14 -25.55
C TRP A 307 -3.86 -9.22 -24.66
N ILE A 308 -4.49 -8.14 -24.18
CA ILE A 308 -3.85 -7.12 -23.35
C ILE A 308 -4.20 -7.40 -21.87
N PRO A 309 -3.20 -7.67 -21.01
CA PRO A 309 -3.43 -7.84 -19.57
C PRO A 309 -4.14 -6.62 -18.97
N PRO A 310 -5.12 -6.79 -18.07
CA PRO A 310 -5.89 -5.71 -17.46
C PRO A 310 -5.04 -4.57 -16.90
N GLU A 311 -3.93 -4.89 -16.23
CA GLU A 311 -3.01 -3.92 -15.64
C GLU A 311 -2.31 -2.99 -16.66
N LEU A 312 -2.32 -3.33 -17.96
CA LEU A 312 -1.74 -2.48 -19.01
C LEU A 312 -2.76 -1.53 -19.66
N ARG A 313 -4.06 -1.69 -19.36
CA ARG A 313 -5.17 -1.01 -20.05
C ARG A 313 -5.37 0.41 -19.51
N GLU A 314 -4.37 1.26 -19.70
CA GLU A 314 -4.36 2.64 -19.21
C GLU A 314 -4.30 3.68 -20.34
N GLY A 315 -4.26 3.27 -21.61
CA GLY A 315 -4.09 4.17 -22.75
C GLY A 315 -2.65 4.65 -22.96
N TRP A 316 -1.67 3.89 -22.49
CA TRP A 316 -0.23 4.22 -22.47
C TRP A 316 0.58 3.42 -23.50
N GLY A 317 -0.02 3.19 -24.67
CA GLY A 317 0.61 2.55 -25.84
C GLY A 317 0.39 1.04 -25.94
N GLU A 318 -0.40 0.44 -25.04
CA GLU A 318 -0.66 -1.01 -25.01
C GLU A 318 -1.37 -1.53 -26.27
N VAL A 319 -2.26 -0.73 -26.87
CA VAL A 319 -3.00 -1.13 -28.08
C VAL A 319 -2.07 -1.22 -29.29
N GLU A 320 -1.16 -0.25 -29.43
CA GLU A 320 -0.17 -0.27 -30.52
C GLU A 320 0.82 -1.42 -30.32
N ALA A 321 1.36 -1.58 -29.11
CA ALA A 321 2.26 -2.69 -28.80
C ALA A 321 1.60 -4.06 -29.04
N ALA A 322 0.30 -4.20 -28.73
CA ALA A 322 -0.46 -5.42 -29.00
C ALA A 322 -0.70 -5.67 -30.49
N ALA A 323 -0.87 -4.61 -31.28
CA ALA A 323 -1.02 -4.71 -32.74
C ALA A 323 0.28 -5.14 -33.42
N GLU A 324 1.42 -4.69 -32.88
CA GLU A 324 2.76 -5.00 -33.39
C GLU A 324 3.34 -6.31 -32.81
N GLY A 325 2.66 -6.95 -31.86
CA GLY A 325 3.17 -8.15 -31.17
C GLY A 325 4.36 -7.87 -30.24
N LYS A 326 4.48 -6.63 -29.74
CA LYS A 326 5.58 -6.14 -28.89
C LYS A 326 5.21 -5.98 -27.42
N LEU A 327 4.08 -6.53 -26.97
CA LEU A 327 3.78 -6.55 -25.53
C LEU A 327 4.87 -7.31 -24.76
N PRO A 328 5.39 -6.75 -23.67
CA PRO A 328 6.46 -7.39 -22.91
C PRO A 328 5.96 -8.60 -22.11
N LYS A 329 6.86 -9.56 -21.85
CA LYS A 329 6.63 -10.59 -20.83
C LYS A 329 6.80 -9.97 -19.44
N LEU A 330 5.69 -9.57 -18.85
CA LEU A 330 5.63 -8.91 -17.55
C LEU A 330 6.22 -9.79 -16.43
N VAL A 331 6.93 -9.16 -15.50
CA VAL A 331 7.42 -9.80 -14.27
C VAL A 331 6.28 -10.39 -13.44
N ASP A 332 6.52 -11.52 -12.79
CA ASP A 332 5.60 -12.18 -11.88
C ASP A 332 6.19 -12.35 -10.48
N VAL A 333 5.35 -12.59 -9.47
CA VAL A 333 5.81 -12.88 -8.11
C VAL A 333 6.71 -14.12 -8.07
N ALA A 334 6.42 -15.11 -8.92
CA ALA A 334 7.23 -16.31 -9.05
C ALA A 334 8.63 -16.06 -9.63
N ASP A 335 8.88 -14.91 -10.27
CA ASP A 335 10.21 -14.55 -10.77
C ASP A 335 11.13 -14.02 -9.64
N LEU A 336 10.57 -13.62 -8.50
CA LEU A 336 11.33 -13.04 -7.39
C LEU A 336 12.12 -14.10 -6.61
N ARG A 337 13.40 -13.81 -6.37
CA ARG A 337 14.36 -14.67 -5.67
C ARG A 337 14.80 -14.13 -4.32
N GLY A 338 14.33 -12.94 -3.93
CA GLY A 338 14.64 -12.29 -2.67
C GLY A 338 14.35 -10.79 -2.71
N THR A 339 14.74 -10.07 -1.66
CA THR A 339 14.48 -8.63 -1.50
C THR A 339 15.52 -7.93 -0.62
N PHE A 340 15.59 -6.59 -0.63
CA PHE A 340 16.68 -5.81 -0.02
C PHE A 340 16.26 -4.72 0.99
N HIS A 341 14.97 -4.46 1.20
CA HIS A 341 14.53 -3.43 2.18
C HIS A 341 13.66 -4.09 3.25
N CYS A 342 14.32 -4.58 4.31
CA CYS A 342 13.70 -5.32 5.41
C CYS A 342 14.35 -4.91 6.73
N HIS A 343 13.52 -4.66 7.74
CA HIS A 343 13.92 -4.17 9.05
C HIS A 343 13.83 -5.29 10.09
N THR A 344 14.69 -5.23 11.09
CA THR A 344 14.79 -6.22 12.16
C THR A 344 14.64 -5.57 13.52
N THR A 345 14.76 -6.35 14.58
CA THR A 345 14.78 -5.85 15.96
C THR A 345 16.00 -4.96 16.27
N TYR A 346 16.92 -4.76 15.32
CA TYR A 346 18.01 -3.78 15.46
C TYR A 346 17.52 -2.33 15.35
N SER A 347 16.49 -2.04 14.55
CA SER A 347 15.76 -0.76 14.56
C SER A 347 14.34 -0.92 15.12
N ASP A 348 13.34 -0.94 14.25
CA ASP A 348 11.90 -0.91 14.53
C ASP A 348 11.14 -2.09 13.89
N GLY A 349 11.88 -3.05 13.33
CA GLY A 349 11.35 -4.34 12.94
C GLY A 349 10.97 -5.19 14.16
N ARG A 350 10.08 -6.15 13.92
CA ARG A 350 9.49 -7.02 14.95
C ARG A 350 10.06 -8.43 14.98
N ALA A 351 10.97 -8.74 14.08
CA ALA A 351 11.60 -10.04 13.94
C ALA A 351 13.13 -9.89 13.94
N SER A 352 13.81 -10.85 14.55
CA SER A 352 15.27 -10.95 14.53
C SER A 352 15.80 -11.21 13.12
N VAL A 353 17.11 -11.04 12.93
CA VAL A 353 17.80 -11.38 11.68
C VAL A 353 17.51 -12.84 11.28
N ALA A 354 17.60 -13.77 12.22
CA ALA A 354 17.37 -15.20 11.97
C ALA A 354 15.91 -15.50 11.57
N GLU A 355 14.93 -14.93 12.28
CA GLU A 355 13.51 -15.13 11.96
C GLU A 355 13.15 -14.58 10.57
N MET A 356 13.71 -13.42 10.20
CA MET A 356 13.52 -12.86 8.86
C MET A 356 14.16 -13.74 7.78
N ALA A 357 15.37 -14.26 8.05
CA ALA A 357 16.09 -15.14 7.13
C ALA A 357 15.33 -16.45 6.87
N GLU A 358 14.84 -17.11 7.93
CA GLU A 358 14.08 -18.34 7.80
C GLU A 358 12.74 -18.11 7.09
N ALA A 359 12.04 -17.02 7.40
CA ALA A 359 10.81 -16.65 6.69
C ALA A 359 11.06 -16.41 5.18
N ALA A 360 12.21 -15.85 4.80
CA ALA A 360 12.60 -15.72 3.40
C ALA A 360 12.89 -17.09 2.75
N ARG A 361 13.57 -18.00 3.46
CA ARG A 361 13.85 -19.36 2.96
C ARG A 361 12.57 -20.19 2.76
N GLU A 362 11.61 -20.08 3.67
CA GLU A 362 10.29 -20.74 3.56
C GLU A 362 9.52 -20.30 2.33
N ARG A 363 9.76 -19.09 1.83
CA ARG A 363 9.20 -18.56 0.57
C ARG A 363 9.94 -19.05 -0.67
N GLY A 364 11.00 -19.83 -0.52
CA GLY A 364 11.84 -20.33 -1.61
C GLY A 364 12.81 -19.28 -2.17
N TRP A 365 13.03 -18.18 -1.46
CA TRP A 365 14.01 -17.17 -1.87
C TRP A 365 15.45 -17.66 -1.64
N ALA A 366 16.37 -17.17 -2.47
CA ALA A 366 17.79 -17.43 -2.40
C ALA A 366 18.55 -16.36 -1.62
N TYR A 367 17.91 -15.23 -1.28
CA TYR A 367 18.54 -14.19 -0.48
C TYR A 367 17.54 -13.28 0.21
N LEU A 368 18.03 -12.58 1.22
CA LEU A 368 17.35 -11.48 1.88
C LEU A 368 18.37 -10.41 2.26
N GLY A 369 18.06 -9.16 2.00
CA GLY A 369 18.85 -8.00 2.43
C GLY A 369 18.18 -7.32 3.62
N ILE A 370 18.98 -7.12 4.67
CA ILE A 370 18.60 -6.37 5.87
C ILE A 370 18.96 -4.90 5.66
N ALA A 371 18.06 -3.98 6.01
CA ALA A 371 18.24 -2.55 5.81
C ALA A 371 17.60 -1.73 6.95
N ASP A 372 17.97 -2.05 8.19
CA ASP A 372 17.54 -1.25 9.36
C ASP A 372 17.91 0.23 9.23
N HIS A 373 17.23 1.09 9.98
CA HIS A 373 17.41 2.54 9.90
C HIS A 373 18.76 3.05 10.43
N SER A 374 19.31 4.09 9.80
CA SER A 374 20.55 4.75 10.23
C SER A 374 20.42 5.66 11.47
N GLN A 375 21.54 6.14 11.97
CA GLN A 375 21.67 6.83 13.28
C GLN A 375 20.72 8.04 13.51
N SER A 376 20.37 8.80 12.47
CA SER A 376 19.53 9.99 12.56
C SER A 376 18.04 9.67 12.71
N ALA A 377 17.64 8.43 12.42
CA ALA A 377 16.28 7.93 12.61
C ALA A 377 16.00 7.58 14.08
N GLY A 378 16.22 8.53 14.99
CA GLY A 378 16.01 8.32 16.43
C GLY A 378 14.57 7.95 16.81
N TYR A 379 13.60 8.23 15.94
CA TYR A 379 12.20 7.82 16.12
C TYR A 379 11.96 6.32 15.88
N ALA A 380 12.90 5.64 15.22
CA ALA A 380 12.82 4.23 14.84
C ALA A 380 13.96 3.38 15.42
N GLY A 381 14.67 3.89 16.43
CA GLY A 381 15.78 3.15 17.03
C GLY A 381 17.04 3.08 16.16
N GLY A 382 17.26 4.09 15.30
CA GLY A 382 18.37 4.16 14.36
C GLY A 382 19.74 3.72 14.89
N LEU A 383 20.47 2.95 14.08
CA LEU A 383 21.67 2.24 14.53
C LEU A 383 22.86 3.19 14.74
N ALA A 384 23.50 3.13 15.91
CA ALA A 384 24.85 3.67 16.07
C ALA A 384 25.89 2.77 15.36
N VAL A 385 27.06 3.31 14.99
CA VAL A 385 28.14 2.56 14.31
C VAL A 385 28.52 1.27 15.04
N ALA A 386 28.50 1.26 16.37
CA ALA A 386 28.78 0.06 17.15
C ALA A 386 27.70 -1.03 17.00
N ALA A 387 26.44 -0.64 16.82
CA ALA A 387 25.33 -1.56 16.56
C ALA A 387 25.42 -2.16 15.14
N VAL A 388 25.76 -1.34 14.13
CA VAL A 388 26.06 -1.81 12.77
C VAL A 388 27.10 -2.93 12.78
N ARG A 389 28.24 -2.71 13.46
CA ARG A 389 29.30 -3.72 13.57
C ARG A 389 28.83 -5.01 14.25
N ARG A 390 27.87 -4.92 15.18
CA ARG A 390 27.31 -6.08 15.87
C ARG A 390 26.40 -6.87 14.95
N GLN A 391 25.50 -6.19 14.24
CA GLN A 391 24.63 -6.80 13.23
C GLN A 391 25.42 -7.46 12.11
N HIS A 392 26.50 -6.82 11.63
CA HIS A 392 27.37 -7.42 10.61
C HIS A 392 27.95 -8.76 11.07
N ARG A 393 28.40 -8.87 12.33
CA ARG A 393 28.92 -10.13 12.88
C ARG A 393 27.82 -11.19 13.01
N GLU A 394 26.62 -10.78 13.40
CA GLU A 394 25.47 -11.69 13.48
C GLU A 394 25.08 -12.23 12.10
N ILE A 395 25.02 -11.36 11.09
CA ILE A 395 24.75 -11.74 9.69
C ILE A 395 25.86 -12.65 9.14
N ASP A 396 27.14 -12.37 9.45
CA ASP A 396 28.25 -13.22 9.02
C ASP A 396 28.18 -14.61 9.65
N ALA A 397 28.01 -14.68 10.97
CA ALA A 397 27.87 -15.94 11.69
C ALA A 397 26.67 -16.75 11.18
N TRP A 398 25.53 -16.08 10.97
CA TRP A 398 24.35 -16.74 10.41
C TRP A 398 24.62 -17.29 9.02
N ASN A 399 25.25 -16.53 8.13
CA ASN A 399 25.58 -16.97 6.78
C ASN A 399 26.58 -18.13 6.76
N GLU A 400 27.58 -18.12 7.65
CA GLU A 400 28.54 -19.21 7.79
C GLU A 400 27.87 -20.52 8.22
N GLU A 401 26.94 -20.44 9.16
CA GLU A 401 26.22 -21.60 9.71
C GLU A 401 25.09 -22.10 8.78
N HIS A 402 24.35 -21.19 8.14
CA HIS A 402 23.08 -21.50 7.46
C HIS A 402 23.07 -21.26 5.94
N GLY A 403 24.08 -20.60 5.38
CA GLY A 403 24.06 -20.13 3.98
C GLY A 403 24.10 -21.23 2.92
N GLY A 404 24.52 -22.45 3.27
CA GLY A 404 24.44 -23.61 2.37
C GLY A 404 25.26 -23.48 1.07
N LYS A 405 25.04 -24.42 0.13
CA LYS A 405 25.73 -24.48 -1.17
C LYS A 405 24.79 -24.98 -2.28
N GLY A 406 25.15 -24.72 -3.54
CA GLY A 406 24.43 -25.20 -4.71
C GLY A 406 22.96 -24.73 -4.72
N LYS A 407 22.02 -25.65 -4.99
CA LYS A 407 20.58 -25.32 -5.07
C LYS A 407 19.93 -24.91 -3.74
N LYS A 408 20.59 -25.14 -2.60
CA LYS A 408 20.13 -24.73 -1.26
C LYS A 408 20.87 -23.48 -0.75
N ARG A 409 21.65 -22.83 -1.62
CA ARG A 409 22.41 -21.63 -1.26
C ARG A 409 21.44 -20.50 -0.92
N PHE A 410 21.67 -19.87 0.22
CA PHE A 410 20.96 -18.70 0.70
C PHE A 410 21.96 -17.67 1.24
N ARG A 411 21.69 -16.39 1.04
CA ARG A 411 22.56 -15.31 1.54
C ARG A 411 21.76 -14.20 2.19
N LEU A 412 22.18 -13.82 3.40
CA LEU A 412 21.84 -12.54 3.99
C LEU A 412 22.83 -11.47 3.53
N PHE A 413 22.30 -10.37 2.98
CA PHE A 413 23.07 -9.19 2.62
C PHE A 413 22.99 -8.13 3.72
N LYS A 414 24.12 -7.50 4.00
CA LYS A 414 24.27 -6.43 4.99
C LYS A 414 23.97 -5.09 4.33
N GLY A 415 22.74 -4.60 4.47
CA GLY A 415 22.37 -3.27 4.03
C GLY A 415 22.07 -2.32 5.19
N ILE A 416 21.65 -1.12 4.82
CA ILE A 416 21.14 -0.10 5.72
C ILE A 416 20.15 0.77 4.95
N GLU A 417 19.08 1.22 5.59
CA GLU A 417 18.35 2.40 5.14
C GLU A 417 18.96 3.67 5.76
N SER A 418 19.81 4.32 4.98
CA SER A 418 20.45 5.58 5.33
C SER A 418 19.53 6.77 5.08
N ASP A 419 19.32 7.57 6.12
CA ASP A 419 18.66 8.86 5.98
C ASP A 419 19.43 9.75 4.99
N ILE A 420 18.70 10.32 4.04
CA ILE A 420 19.21 11.41 3.19
C ILE A 420 19.00 12.69 3.99
N LEU A 421 20.08 13.30 4.46
CA LEU A 421 20.04 14.54 5.24
C LEU A 421 19.53 15.71 4.38
N ALA A 422 19.15 16.83 5.02
CA ALA A 422 18.70 18.03 4.29
C ALA A 422 19.72 18.53 3.27
N SER A 423 21.01 18.30 3.52
CA SER A 423 22.11 18.63 2.62
C SER A 423 22.21 17.73 1.40
N GLY A 424 21.53 16.57 1.38
CA GLY A 424 21.68 15.51 0.38
C GLY A 424 22.80 14.50 0.70
N ALA A 425 23.50 14.66 1.82
CA ALA A 425 24.45 13.66 2.31
C ALA A 425 23.73 12.44 2.91
N LEU A 426 24.38 11.28 2.84
CA LEU A 426 23.95 10.07 3.54
C LEU A 426 24.34 10.13 5.02
N ASP A 427 23.54 9.52 5.87
CA ASP A 427 23.64 9.57 7.32
C ASP A 427 24.67 8.60 7.91
N TYR A 428 25.87 8.55 7.32
CA TYR A 428 27.08 7.98 7.91
C TYR A 428 28.34 8.52 7.21
N PRO A 429 29.50 8.50 7.89
CA PRO A 429 30.80 8.65 7.24
C PRO A 429 31.06 7.56 6.18
N ALA A 430 31.89 7.88 5.18
CA ALA A 430 32.18 7.01 4.05
C ALA A 430 32.79 5.64 4.43
N ASP A 431 33.61 5.58 5.49
CA ASP A 431 34.21 4.34 5.98
C ASP A 431 33.16 3.37 6.55
N VAL A 432 32.10 3.90 7.16
CA VAL A 432 30.95 3.12 7.63
C VAL A 432 30.09 2.68 6.44
N LEU A 433 29.76 3.60 5.51
CA LEU A 433 28.98 3.28 4.32
C LEU A 433 29.62 2.18 3.46
N ARG A 434 30.96 2.17 3.35
CA ARG A 434 31.72 1.14 2.61
C ARG A 434 31.60 -0.27 3.21
N SER A 435 31.21 -0.39 4.48
CA SER A 435 31.12 -1.68 5.15
C SER A 435 29.87 -2.50 4.76
N PHE A 436 28.83 -1.85 4.23
CA PHE A 436 27.59 -2.49 3.79
C PHE A 436 27.70 -3.06 2.38
N ASP A 437 27.05 -4.19 2.12
CA ASP A 437 26.84 -4.78 0.78
C ASP A 437 26.12 -3.81 -0.16
N TYR A 438 25.14 -3.07 0.37
CA TYR A 438 24.42 -2.03 -0.34
C TYR A 438 23.86 -0.99 0.63
N VAL A 439 23.52 0.19 0.12
CA VAL A 439 22.85 1.24 0.90
C VAL A 439 21.54 1.61 0.21
N VAL A 440 20.44 1.57 0.97
CA VAL A 440 19.17 2.21 0.61
C VAL A 440 19.21 3.63 1.17
N GLY A 441 18.80 4.62 0.39
CA GLY A 441 18.78 6.02 0.79
C GLY A 441 17.37 6.57 0.70
N SER A 442 16.88 7.13 1.79
CA SER A 442 15.48 7.55 1.90
C SER A 442 15.33 8.91 2.57
N VAL A 443 14.27 9.64 2.24
CA VAL A 443 13.94 10.91 2.89
C VAL A 443 12.90 10.66 3.98
N HIS A 444 13.24 10.95 5.23
CA HIS A 444 12.29 10.86 6.37
C HIS A 444 11.98 12.21 7.03
N SER A 445 12.64 13.27 6.58
CA SER A 445 12.53 14.60 7.17
C SER A 445 12.52 15.71 6.12
N ASN A 446 12.08 16.90 6.54
CA ASN A 446 12.05 18.11 5.72
C ASN A 446 11.19 17.97 4.45
N PHE A 447 9.99 17.37 4.57
CA PHE A 447 9.04 17.20 3.46
C PHE A 447 8.40 18.50 2.95
N ALA A 448 8.72 19.65 3.55
CA ALA A 448 8.18 20.95 3.18
C ALA A 448 9.17 21.81 2.38
N LEU A 449 10.31 21.25 1.96
CA LEU A 449 11.24 21.91 1.04
C LEU A 449 10.56 22.18 -0.30
N GLY A 450 10.97 23.25 -0.98
CA GLY A 450 10.48 23.55 -2.33
C GLY A 450 11.00 22.54 -3.35
N GLU A 451 10.29 22.38 -4.47
CA GLU A 451 10.60 21.39 -5.52
C GLU A 451 12.07 21.37 -5.93
N LYS A 452 12.63 22.55 -6.23
CA LYS A 452 14.03 22.69 -6.67
C LYS A 452 15.03 22.24 -5.61
N GLU A 453 14.79 22.59 -4.36
CA GLU A 453 15.68 22.24 -3.24
C GLU A 453 15.61 20.74 -2.95
N GLN A 454 14.41 20.17 -2.93
CA GLN A 454 14.20 18.74 -2.70
C GLN A 454 14.76 17.89 -3.85
N THR A 455 14.61 18.36 -5.10
CA THR A 455 15.23 17.72 -6.28
C THR A 455 16.75 17.76 -6.19
N ALA A 456 17.35 18.90 -5.87
CA ALA A 456 18.80 19.02 -5.71
C ALA A 456 19.35 18.12 -4.58
N ARG A 457 18.62 18.04 -3.46
CA ARG A 457 18.93 17.13 -2.33
C ARG A 457 18.99 15.67 -2.79
N LEU A 458 17.99 15.22 -3.54
CA LEU A 458 17.90 13.85 -4.03
C LEU A 458 18.92 13.56 -5.13
N ILE A 459 19.15 14.48 -6.07
CA ILE A 459 20.21 14.35 -7.09
C ILE A 459 21.57 14.17 -6.41
N ARG A 460 21.89 14.99 -5.40
CA ARG A 460 23.14 14.82 -4.64
C ARG A 460 23.25 13.45 -3.97
N ALA A 461 22.14 12.93 -3.44
CA ALA A 461 22.12 11.62 -2.81
C ALA A 461 22.35 10.49 -3.82
N VAL A 462 21.65 10.48 -4.96
CA VAL A 462 21.81 9.45 -6.01
C VAL A 462 23.16 9.53 -6.73
N SER A 463 23.83 10.68 -6.65
CA SER A 463 25.20 10.86 -7.13
C SER A 463 26.27 10.31 -6.17
N ASN A 464 25.89 9.96 -4.93
CA ASN A 464 26.82 9.40 -3.95
C ASN A 464 27.21 7.97 -4.37
N PRO A 465 28.51 7.63 -4.48
CA PRO A 465 28.94 6.32 -4.97
C PRO A 465 28.61 5.17 -4.03
N HIS A 466 28.29 5.44 -2.77
CA HIS A 466 27.84 4.43 -1.81
C HIS A 466 26.33 4.16 -1.87
N LEU A 467 25.52 5.09 -2.41
CA LEU A 467 24.08 4.86 -2.50
C LEU A 467 23.79 3.82 -3.57
N THR A 468 23.20 2.68 -3.23
CA THR A 468 22.87 1.64 -4.22
C THR A 468 21.43 1.72 -4.69
N ILE A 469 20.50 2.03 -3.78
CA ILE A 469 19.06 2.05 -4.04
C ILE A 469 18.48 3.34 -3.46
N LEU A 470 17.77 4.11 -4.27
CA LEU A 470 16.90 5.18 -3.77
C LEU A 470 15.58 4.57 -3.28
N GLY A 471 15.34 4.61 -1.97
CA GLY A 471 14.12 4.11 -1.32
C GLY A 471 12.97 5.10 -1.42
N HIS A 472 11.72 4.59 -1.43
CA HIS A 472 10.43 5.34 -1.47
C HIS A 472 10.56 6.85 -1.79
N ALA A 473 10.89 7.13 -3.06
CA ALA A 473 11.50 8.39 -3.49
C ALA A 473 10.60 9.62 -3.46
N THR A 474 9.30 9.48 -3.19
CA THR A 474 8.38 10.61 -3.05
C THR A 474 7.92 10.83 -1.61
N GLY A 475 8.17 9.84 -0.73
CA GLY A 475 7.71 9.86 0.65
C GLY A 475 6.18 9.87 0.79
N ARG A 476 5.45 9.49 -0.25
CA ARG A 476 3.98 9.43 -0.20
C ARG A 476 3.47 8.35 0.74
N LEU A 477 2.28 8.57 1.27
CA LEU A 477 1.48 7.54 1.95
C LEU A 477 0.05 7.61 1.39
N LEU A 478 -0.35 6.59 0.64
CA LEU A 478 -1.65 6.50 -0.02
C LEU A 478 -2.77 6.76 0.98
N LEU A 479 -3.72 7.63 0.59
CA LEU A 479 -4.87 8.07 1.40
C LEU A 479 -4.50 8.73 2.74
N LYS A 480 -3.24 9.14 2.95
CA LYS A 480 -2.79 9.76 4.21
C LYS A 480 -1.94 11.00 4.00
N ARG A 481 -1.01 10.97 3.06
CA ARG A 481 -0.06 12.04 2.79
C ARG A 481 0.36 12.00 1.33
N THR A 482 0.14 13.10 0.61
CA THR A 482 0.76 13.32 -0.70
C THR A 482 2.28 13.36 -0.57
N GLY A 483 3.00 12.89 -1.59
CA GLY A 483 4.46 13.00 -1.64
C GLY A 483 4.95 14.45 -1.51
N TYR A 484 6.21 14.63 -1.09
CA TYR A 484 6.84 15.95 -1.12
C TYR A 484 7.02 16.43 -2.56
N SER A 485 7.12 17.74 -2.76
CA SER A 485 7.32 18.32 -4.09
C SER A 485 8.74 18.02 -4.59
N VAL A 486 8.85 17.33 -5.72
CA VAL A 486 10.13 16.89 -6.32
C VAL A 486 9.93 16.60 -7.80
N ASP A 487 10.92 16.93 -8.63
CA ASP A 487 11.03 16.42 -9.99
C ASP A 487 11.66 15.01 -9.97
N VAL A 488 10.81 13.99 -9.92
CA VAL A 488 11.25 12.58 -9.87
C VAL A 488 11.98 12.18 -11.15
N ARG A 489 11.64 12.75 -12.31
CA ARG A 489 12.31 12.40 -13.58
C ARG A 489 13.74 12.88 -13.60
N ALA A 490 14.00 14.11 -13.14
CA ALA A 490 15.37 14.62 -13.00
C ALA A 490 16.21 13.77 -12.03
N VAL A 491 15.61 13.29 -10.93
CA VAL A 491 16.28 12.38 -9.99
C VAL A 491 16.58 11.02 -10.65
N ILE A 492 15.65 10.46 -11.44
CA ILE A 492 15.85 9.20 -12.19
C ILE A 492 16.95 9.36 -13.23
N ASP A 493 17.01 10.49 -13.95
CA ASP A 493 18.06 10.75 -14.93
C ASP A 493 19.44 10.76 -14.26
N ALA A 494 19.58 11.43 -13.11
CA ALA A 494 20.82 11.37 -12.31
C ALA A 494 21.10 9.96 -11.79
N ALA A 495 20.09 9.21 -11.36
CA ALA A 495 20.25 7.83 -10.92
C ALA A 495 20.80 6.92 -12.05
N ALA A 496 20.35 7.14 -13.30
CA ALA A 496 20.86 6.44 -14.47
C ALA A 496 22.34 6.74 -14.73
N GLU A 497 22.76 8.00 -14.63
CA GLU A 497 24.17 8.41 -14.79
C GLU A 497 25.10 7.78 -13.74
N HIS A 498 24.61 7.64 -12.51
CA HIS A 498 25.40 7.14 -11.38
C HIS A 498 25.25 5.63 -11.13
N GLY A 499 24.35 4.95 -11.86
CA GLY A 499 24.04 3.53 -11.71
C GLY A 499 23.37 3.20 -10.37
N THR A 500 22.56 4.13 -9.87
CA THR A 500 21.78 4.00 -8.63
C THR A 500 20.41 3.46 -8.98
N CYS A 501 19.98 2.39 -8.31
CA CYS A 501 18.66 1.78 -8.53
C CYS A 501 17.54 2.67 -7.96
N VAL A 502 16.31 2.51 -8.46
CA VAL A 502 15.13 3.22 -7.94
C VAL A 502 14.08 2.22 -7.47
N GLU A 503 13.74 2.26 -6.19
CA GLU A 503 12.84 1.31 -5.55
C GLU A 503 11.36 1.49 -5.98
N ILE A 504 10.70 0.35 -6.22
CA ILE A 504 9.25 0.22 -6.00
C ILE A 504 9.07 -0.34 -4.59
N ASN A 505 8.66 0.53 -3.68
CA ASN A 505 8.36 0.17 -2.31
C ASN A 505 6.99 -0.48 -2.27
N ALA A 506 6.97 -1.77 -1.97
CA ALA A 506 5.80 -2.62 -2.05
C ALA A 506 4.93 -2.57 -0.79
N ASP A 507 5.26 -1.75 0.22
CA ASP A 507 4.33 -1.50 1.32
C ASP A 507 3.00 -0.98 0.76
N PRO A 508 1.86 -1.60 1.08
CA PRO A 508 0.57 -1.26 0.49
C PRO A 508 0.06 0.14 0.87
N HIS A 509 0.69 0.81 1.84
CA HIS A 509 0.46 2.21 2.18
C HIS A 509 1.32 3.17 1.37
N ARG A 510 2.38 2.71 0.69
CA ARG A 510 3.31 3.53 -0.09
C ARG A 510 3.14 3.33 -1.59
N LEU A 511 3.41 2.11 -2.07
CA LEU A 511 3.52 1.76 -3.50
C LEU A 511 4.35 2.80 -4.27
N ASP A 512 5.56 3.09 -3.80
CA ASP A 512 6.36 4.27 -4.19
C ASP A 512 7.76 3.87 -4.68
N VAL A 513 8.21 4.22 -5.88
CA VAL A 513 7.60 5.14 -6.85
C VAL A 513 6.36 4.60 -7.55
N ASP A 514 5.51 5.49 -8.09
CA ASP A 514 4.39 5.06 -8.91
C ASP A 514 4.83 4.47 -10.25
N TRP A 515 3.91 3.74 -10.89
CA TRP A 515 4.21 2.95 -12.07
C TRP A 515 4.68 3.78 -13.28
N HIS A 516 4.32 5.06 -13.39
CA HIS A 516 4.84 5.91 -14.47
C HIS A 516 6.33 6.18 -14.29
N HIS A 517 6.75 6.47 -13.06
CA HIS A 517 8.14 6.70 -12.72
C HIS A 517 8.96 5.40 -12.78
N ALA A 518 8.40 4.27 -12.35
CA ALA A 518 9.03 2.97 -12.53
C ALA A 518 9.25 2.63 -14.02
N ARG A 519 8.26 2.91 -14.88
CA ARG A 519 8.39 2.72 -16.34
C ARG A 519 9.49 3.61 -16.91
N TYR A 520 9.50 4.89 -16.53
CA TYR A 520 10.54 5.83 -16.97
C TYR A 520 11.95 5.42 -16.50
N ALA A 521 12.09 4.94 -15.25
CA ALA A 521 13.35 4.41 -14.75
C ALA A 521 13.85 3.23 -15.60
N ALA A 522 12.97 2.28 -15.91
CA ALA A 522 13.30 1.14 -16.75
C ALA A 522 13.67 1.56 -18.19
N GLU A 523 12.99 2.56 -18.77
CA GLU A 523 13.32 3.16 -20.07
C GLU A 523 14.70 3.83 -20.10
N LYS A 524 15.16 4.35 -18.94
CA LYS A 524 16.50 4.91 -18.76
C LYS A 524 17.57 3.88 -18.41
N GLY A 525 17.22 2.59 -18.36
CA GLY A 525 18.13 1.50 -18.00
C GLY A 525 18.44 1.43 -16.50
N VAL A 526 17.67 2.13 -15.67
CA VAL A 526 17.79 2.04 -14.20
C VAL A 526 17.14 0.73 -13.74
N LEU A 527 17.85 -0.03 -12.90
CA LEU A 527 17.31 -1.23 -12.28
C LEU A 527 16.29 -0.86 -11.21
N VAL A 528 15.19 -1.62 -11.16
CA VAL A 528 14.04 -1.33 -10.31
C VAL A 528 13.82 -2.46 -9.29
N PRO A 529 14.41 -2.38 -8.09
CA PRO A 529 14.12 -3.34 -7.04
C PRO A 529 12.70 -3.16 -6.51
N ILE A 530 12.01 -4.27 -6.24
CA ILE A 530 10.70 -4.35 -5.60
C ILE A 530 10.93 -4.77 -4.15
N ASN A 531 10.86 -3.83 -3.21
CA ASN A 531 11.15 -4.13 -1.81
C ASN A 531 9.94 -3.86 -0.89
N PRO A 532 9.65 -4.74 0.08
CA PRO A 532 8.43 -4.67 0.89
C PRO A 532 8.47 -3.67 2.03
N ASP A 533 9.62 -3.08 2.36
CA ASP A 533 9.81 -2.29 3.58
C ASP A 533 9.35 -3.08 4.81
N ALA A 534 9.75 -4.35 4.86
CA ALA A 534 9.14 -5.32 5.76
C ALA A 534 9.64 -5.12 7.19
N HIS A 535 8.73 -4.80 8.11
CA HIS A 535 9.00 -4.71 9.56
C HIS A 535 8.56 -5.99 10.31
N SER A 536 8.13 -7.02 9.59
CA SER A 536 7.78 -8.33 10.13
C SER A 536 7.92 -9.40 9.05
N THR A 537 8.00 -10.67 9.45
CA THR A 537 8.06 -11.81 8.53
C THR A 537 6.84 -11.87 7.60
N GLY A 538 5.65 -11.51 8.09
CA GLY A 538 4.43 -11.42 7.29
C GLY A 538 4.53 -10.36 6.19
N ALA A 539 5.12 -9.19 6.50
CA ALA A 539 5.26 -8.08 5.57
C ALA A 539 6.16 -8.41 4.37
N LEU A 540 6.99 -9.45 4.42
CA LEU A 540 7.72 -9.95 3.24
C LEU A 540 6.77 -10.28 2.06
N GLY A 541 5.53 -10.70 2.35
CA GLY A 541 4.52 -10.96 1.32
C GLY A 541 4.07 -9.72 0.52
N ASN A 542 4.36 -8.52 1.02
CA ASN A 542 3.97 -7.27 0.37
C ASN A 542 4.59 -7.10 -1.02
N VAL A 543 5.67 -7.81 -1.36
CA VAL A 543 6.28 -7.80 -2.70
C VAL A 543 5.26 -8.07 -3.81
N ALA A 544 4.18 -8.82 -3.53
CA ALA A 544 3.10 -9.04 -4.48
C ALA A 544 2.42 -7.73 -4.93
N TYR A 545 2.24 -6.76 -4.02
CA TYR A 545 1.70 -5.45 -4.36
C TYR A 545 2.67 -4.62 -5.20
N GLY A 546 3.98 -4.72 -4.93
CA GLY A 546 5.01 -4.07 -5.74
C GLY A 546 5.13 -4.67 -7.14
N VAL A 547 4.95 -5.99 -7.29
CA VAL A 547 4.84 -6.65 -8.60
C VAL A 547 3.66 -6.10 -9.39
N ASN A 548 2.53 -5.78 -8.75
CA ASN A 548 1.42 -5.13 -9.46
C ASN A 548 1.84 -3.80 -10.08
N VAL A 549 2.57 -2.96 -9.34
CA VAL A 549 3.11 -1.68 -9.84
C VAL A 549 4.10 -1.92 -10.98
N ALA A 550 5.02 -2.87 -10.82
CA ALA A 550 6.01 -3.21 -11.84
C ALA A 550 5.37 -3.70 -13.16
N ARG A 551 4.33 -4.54 -13.05
CA ARG A 551 3.56 -5.02 -14.21
C ARG A 551 2.83 -3.88 -14.92
N LYS A 552 2.16 -2.99 -14.17
CA LYS A 552 1.56 -1.76 -14.73
C LYS A 552 2.59 -0.87 -15.42
N ALA A 553 3.82 -0.87 -14.91
CA ALA A 553 4.96 -0.15 -15.46
C ALA A 553 5.64 -0.87 -16.65
N TRP A 554 5.10 -2.01 -17.11
CA TRP A 554 5.63 -2.83 -18.22
C TRP A 554 6.99 -3.49 -17.95
N LEU A 555 7.38 -3.61 -16.68
CA LEU A 555 8.67 -4.20 -16.34
C LEU A 555 8.71 -5.69 -16.63
N THR A 556 9.84 -6.11 -17.18
CA THR A 556 10.23 -7.51 -17.39
C THR A 556 11.20 -7.95 -16.30
N ALA A 557 11.37 -9.26 -16.11
CA ALA A 557 12.25 -9.79 -15.07
C ALA A 557 13.68 -9.18 -15.10
N PRO A 558 14.40 -9.07 -16.23
CA PRO A 558 15.76 -8.51 -16.24
C PRO A 558 15.88 -7.08 -15.68
N GLN A 559 14.82 -6.28 -15.74
CA GLN A 559 14.80 -4.90 -15.24
C GLN A 559 14.57 -4.83 -13.71
N VAL A 560 14.18 -5.95 -13.10
CA VAL A 560 13.87 -6.07 -11.67
C VAL A 560 15.00 -6.82 -10.98
N LEU A 561 15.77 -6.10 -10.15
CA LEU A 561 16.95 -6.63 -9.44
C LEU A 561 16.63 -7.89 -8.62
N ASN A 562 15.41 -7.97 -8.07
CA ASN A 562 14.93 -9.09 -7.26
C ASN A 562 14.77 -10.41 -8.01
N THR A 563 14.92 -10.43 -9.34
CA THR A 563 14.80 -11.65 -10.15
C THR A 563 16.14 -12.28 -10.50
N TRP A 564 17.23 -11.59 -10.20
CA TRP A 564 18.59 -11.99 -10.56
C TRP A 564 19.04 -13.19 -9.73
N GLN A 565 19.93 -14.00 -10.31
CA GLN A 565 20.56 -15.08 -9.57
C GLN A 565 21.43 -14.51 -8.45
N LEU A 566 21.61 -15.31 -7.39
CA LEU A 566 22.43 -14.90 -6.26
C LEU A 566 23.87 -14.54 -6.67
N ASP A 567 24.48 -15.30 -7.59
CA ASP A 567 25.85 -15.04 -8.05
C ASP A 567 25.95 -13.69 -8.80
N GLU A 568 24.94 -13.36 -9.64
CA GLU A 568 24.85 -12.08 -10.35
C GLU A 568 24.71 -10.90 -9.38
N LEU A 569 23.96 -11.09 -8.29
CA LEU A 569 23.78 -10.06 -7.26
C LEU A 569 25.03 -9.83 -6.41
N GLU A 570 25.74 -10.90 -6.06
CA GLU A 570 27.01 -10.77 -5.33
C GLU A 570 28.04 -10.02 -6.17
N GLU A 571 28.12 -10.31 -7.46
CA GLU A 571 28.96 -9.56 -8.39
C GLU A 571 28.54 -8.09 -8.49
N PHE A 572 27.24 -7.82 -8.66
CA PHE A 572 26.70 -6.46 -8.74
C PHE A 572 27.06 -5.63 -7.50
N PHE A 573 26.83 -6.15 -6.29
CA PHE A 573 27.17 -5.44 -5.05
C PHE A 573 28.68 -5.31 -4.83
N ALA A 574 29.48 -6.30 -5.25
CA ALA A 574 30.94 -6.19 -5.20
C ALA A 574 31.46 -5.06 -6.12
N GLN A 575 30.94 -4.94 -7.33
CA GLN A 575 31.29 -3.86 -8.27
C GLN A 575 30.88 -2.49 -7.72
N ARG A 576 29.67 -2.37 -7.13
CA ARG A 576 29.22 -1.13 -6.46
C ARG A 576 30.16 -0.72 -5.32
N LYS A 577 30.58 -1.66 -4.48
CA LYS A 577 31.55 -1.41 -3.40
C LYS A 577 32.89 -0.88 -3.91
N GLN A 578 33.40 -1.43 -5.02
CA GLN A 578 34.65 -0.97 -5.63
C GLN A 578 34.52 0.47 -6.15
N LYS A 579 33.39 0.82 -6.78
CA LYS A 579 33.12 2.19 -7.25
C LYS A 579 33.09 3.22 -6.12
N GLY A 580 32.63 2.86 -4.92
CA GLY A 580 32.69 3.72 -3.73
C GLY A 580 34.05 3.73 -3.00
N ALA A 581 34.99 2.89 -3.40
CA ALA A 581 36.35 2.90 -2.88
C ALA A 581 37.32 3.71 -3.74
N ALA A 582 37.04 3.82 -5.05
CA ALA A 582 37.69 4.72 -5.99
C ALA A 582 37.23 6.17 -5.80
#